data_AF-A0A497NB52-F1
#
_entry.id   AF-A0A497NB52-F1
#
_cell.length_a   1.000
_cell.length_b   1.000
_cell.length_c   1.000
_cell.angle_alpha   90.00
_cell.angle_beta   90.00
_cell.angle_gamma   90.00
#
_symmetry.space_group_name_H-M   'P 1'
#
loop_
_entity.id
_entity.type
_entity.pdbx_description
1 polymer ?
#
loop_
_entity_poly.entity_id
_entity_poly.type
_entity_poly.pdbx_seq_one_letter_code
_entity_poly.pdbx_strand_id
1 'polypeptide(L)'
;IDKTAANPKFKTLNKQLKKYEKGLFILRLVQCPYTEKNVNAILESVKAKFNLEANVINLQDANAVQQSPCAFGTFCIVYNGKILSHHPISNTRFINIMKKKIK
;
A
#
# COMPACT_ATOMS: atom_id res chain seq x y z
N ILE A 1 0.33 28.58 21.86
CA ILE A 1 -0.34 27.98 20.67
C ILE A 1 -0.55 29.13 19.69
N ASP A 2 0.08 29.06 18.52
CA ASP A 2 -0.10 30.07 17.47
C ASP A 2 -1.53 29.97 16.92
N LYS A 3 -2.31 31.05 17.03
CA LYS A 3 -3.72 31.10 16.61
C LYS A 3 -3.88 31.29 15.10
N THR A 4 -2.78 31.56 14.38
CA THR A 4 -2.78 31.79 12.93
C THR A 4 -2.41 30.54 12.12
N ALA A 5 -1.91 29.50 12.80
CA ALA A 5 -1.57 28.24 12.15
C ALA A 5 -2.83 27.52 11.63
N ALA A 6 -2.74 26.99 10.40
CA ALA A 6 -3.79 26.17 9.85
C ALA A 6 -3.93 24.87 10.65
N ASN A 7 -5.17 24.41 10.84
CA ASN A 7 -5.44 23.14 11.51
C ASN A 7 -4.77 21.98 10.76
N PRO A 8 -4.10 21.05 11.47
CA PRO A 8 -3.49 19.89 10.84
C PRO A 8 -4.56 19.02 10.21
N LYS A 9 -4.35 18.63 8.95
CA LYS A 9 -5.26 17.76 8.20
C LYS A 9 -4.48 16.83 7.29
N PHE A 10 -5.03 15.63 7.06
CA PHE A 10 -4.50 14.73 6.05
C PHE A 10 -4.70 15.32 4.65
N LYS A 11 -3.77 15.00 3.73
CA LYS A 11 -3.93 15.33 2.31
C LYS A 11 -5.10 14.52 1.72
N THR A 12 -5.67 15.00 0.62
CA THR A 12 -6.77 14.29 -0.07
C THR A 12 -6.28 12.98 -0.71
N LEU A 13 -6.41 11.88 0.03
CA LEU A 13 -5.89 10.56 -0.35
C LEU A 13 -6.52 10.01 -1.64
N ASN A 14 -7.80 10.30 -1.88
CA ASN A 14 -8.52 9.82 -3.07
C ASN A 14 -7.88 10.28 -4.39
N LYS A 15 -7.26 11.48 -4.42
CA LYS A 15 -6.55 11.96 -5.62
C LYS A 15 -5.28 11.15 -5.87
N GLN A 16 -4.65 10.62 -4.83
CA GLN A 16 -3.41 9.85 -4.93
C GLN A 16 -3.64 8.42 -5.39
N LEU A 17 -4.84 7.86 -5.12
CA LEU A 17 -5.24 6.54 -5.63
C LEU A 17 -5.26 6.45 -7.15
N LYS A 18 -5.42 7.58 -7.85
CA LYS A 18 -5.35 7.64 -9.32
C LYS A 18 -4.04 7.09 -9.90
N LYS A 19 -2.93 7.22 -9.16
CA LYS A 19 -1.63 6.68 -9.57
C LYS A 19 -1.57 5.15 -9.55
N TYR A 20 -2.56 4.49 -8.93
CA TYR A 20 -2.58 3.06 -8.65
C TYR A 20 -3.84 2.39 -9.22
N GLU A 21 -4.42 2.95 -10.29
CA GLU A 21 -5.70 2.54 -10.87
C GLU A 21 -5.68 1.15 -11.53
N LYS A 22 -4.51 0.67 -11.96
CA LYS A 22 -4.38 -0.61 -12.66
C LYS A 22 -3.20 -1.41 -12.12
N GLY A 23 -3.47 -2.63 -11.69
CA GLY A 23 -2.48 -3.55 -11.15
C GLY A 23 -2.45 -3.58 -9.63
N LEU A 24 -1.47 -4.32 -9.10
CA LEU A 24 -1.23 -4.50 -7.67
C LEU A 24 0.01 -3.72 -7.25
N PHE A 25 -0.12 -2.93 -6.19
CA PHE A 25 0.93 -2.10 -5.63
C PHE A 25 1.08 -2.36 -4.14
N ILE A 26 2.33 -2.47 -3.68
CA ILE A 26 2.70 -2.59 -2.28
C ILE A 26 3.63 -1.43 -1.95
N LEU A 27 3.12 -0.43 -1.25
CA LEU A 27 3.89 0.70 -0.77
C LEU A 27 4.42 0.36 0.62
N ARG A 28 5.72 0.56 0.85
CA ARG A 28 6.35 0.28 2.15
C ARG A 28 7.51 1.23 2.44
N LEU A 29 7.78 1.49 3.72
CA LEU A 29 9.09 2.00 4.15
C LEU A 29 10.07 0.84 4.31
N VAL A 30 11.32 1.01 3.84
CA VAL A 30 12.39 -0.01 3.94
C VAL A 30 12.88 -0.20 5.38
N GLN A 31 12.48 0.68 6.30
CA GLN A 31 12.90 0.73 7.70
C GLN A 31 12.39 -0.44 8.58
N CYS A 32 11.85 -1.52 8.01
CA CYS A 32 11.40 -2.67 8.80
C CYS A 32 11.73 -4.00 8.10
N PRO A 33 12.76 -4.76 8.57
CA PRO A 33 13.11 -6.07 8.01
C PRO A 33 11.97 -7.09 8.12
N TYR A 34 11.01 -6.85 9.03
CA TYR A 34 9.81 -7.67 9.19
C TYR A 34 8.89 -7.64 7.96
N THR A 35 8.90 -6.54 7.20
CA THR A 35 8.06 -6.40 6.00
C THR A 35 8.63 -7.11 4.79
N GLU A 36 9.94 -7.33 4.70
CA GLU A 36 10.59 -7.99 3.56
C GLU A 36 10.06 -9.40 3.32
N LYS A 37 10.13 -10.27 4.34
CA LYS A 37 9.67 -11.66 4.22
C LYS A 37 8.21 -11.75 3.81
N ASN A 38 7.36 -10.91 4.41
CA ASN A 38 5.93 -10.90 4.11
C ASN A 38 5.64 -10.39 2.70
N VAL A 39 6.33 -9.32 2.28
CA VAL A 39 6.20 -8.78 0.92
C VAL A 39 6.64 -9.82 -0.09
N ASN A 40 7.79 -10.48 0.10
CA ASN A 40 8.27 -11.52 -0.81
C ASN A 40 7.29 -12.69 -0.92
N ALA A 41 6.74 -13.17 0.19
CA ALA A 41 5.72 -14.24 0.18
C ALA A 41 4.45 -13.82 -0.58
N ILE A 42 4.05 -12.55 -0.47
CA ILE A 42 2.95 -11.97 -1.26
C ILE A 42 3.32 -11.96 -2.74
N LEU A 43 4.50 -11.46 -3.13
CA LEU A 43 4.94 -11.41 -4.53
C LEU A 43 4.92 -12.79 -5.19
N GLU A 44 5.48 -13.79 -4.51
CA GLU A 44 5.48 -15.19 -4.97
C GLU A 44 4.05 -15.72 -5.16
N SER A 45 3.18 -15.46 -4.19
CA SER A 45 1.80 -15.94 -4.22
C SER A 45 0.98 -15.26 -5.33
N VAL A 46 1.24 -13.97 -5.59
CA VAL A 46 0.60 -13.22 -6.67
C VAL A 46 0.95 -13.83 -8.02
N LYS A 47 2.24 -14.07 -8.26
CA LYS A 47 2.74 -14.68 -9.49
C LYS A 47 2.22 -16.10 -9.66
N ALA A 48 2.38 -16.95 -8.64
CA ALA A 48 2.04 -18.36 -8.72
C ALA A 48 0.52 -18.65 -8.76
N LYS A 49 -0.31 -17.88 -8.06
CA LYS A 49 -1.76 -18.19 -7.92
C LYS A 49 -2.67 -17.38 -8.82
N PHE A 50 -2.22 -16.20 -9.25
CA PHE A 50 -3.05 -15.27 -10.02
C PHE A 50 -2.43 -14.86 -11.35
N ASN A 51 -1.19 -15.30 -11.64
CA ASN A 51 -0.43 -14.89 -12.82
C ASN A 51 -0.39 -13.35 -13.00
N LEU A 52 -0.26 -12.64 -11.88
CA LEU A 52 -0.16 -11.19 -11.82
C LEU A 52 1.26 -10.80 -11.40
N GLU A 53 1.63 -9.57 -11.72
CA GLU A 53 2.82 -8.92 -11.16
C GLU A 53 2.42 -7.83 -10.18
N ALA A 54 3.22 -7.67 -9.13
CA ALA A 54 3.01 -6.66 -8.11
C ALA A 54 4.19 -5.67 -8.09
N ASN A 55 3.86 -4.40 -8.02
CA ASN A 55 4.84 -3.32 -7.97
C ASN A 55 5.13 -2.97 -6.50
N VAL A 56 6.37 -3.17 -6.06
CA VAL A 56 6.80 -2.73 -4.73
C VAL A 56 7.36 -1.31 -4.83
N ILE A 57 6.78 -0.39 -4.07
CA ILE A 57 7.18 1.01 -4.02
C ILE A 57 7.78 1.29 -2.65
N ASN A 58 9.09 1.58 -2.64
CA ASN A 58 9.80 1.98 -1.44
C ASN A 58 9.59 3.47 -1.20
N LEU A 59 8.87 3.81 -0.13
CA LEU A 59 8.76 5.16 0.40
C LEU A 59 10.07 5.46 1.12
N GLN A 60 10.75 6.55 0.75
CA GLN A 60 12.09 6.87 1.28
C GLN A 60 12.14 8.18 2.07
N ASP A 61 11.23 9.10 1.80
CA ASP A 61 11.22 10.42 2.41
C ASP A 61 9.80 10.85 2.86
N ALA A 62 9.73 11.94 3.63
CA ALA A 62 8.49 12.47 4.15
C ALA A 62 7.52 12.91 3.04
N ASN A 63 8.03 13.39 1.90
CA ASN A 63 7.18 13.79 0.78
C ASN A 63 6.50 12.58 0.15
N ALA A 64 7.24 11.49 -0.09
CA ALA A 64 6.72 10.23 -0.59
C ALA A 64 5.66 9.64 0.35
N VAL A 65 5.91 9.67 1.67
CA VAL A 65 4.95 9.23 2.69
C VAL A 65 3.68 10.08 2.66
N GLN A 66 3.80 11.41 2.59
CA GLN A 66 2.64 12.30 2.49
C GLN A 66 1.88 12.18 1.16
N GLN A 67 2.54 11.68 0.11
CA GLN A 67 1.94 11.41 -1.20
C GLN A 67 1.33 10.01 -1.33
N SER A 68 1.49 9.16 -0.32
CA SER A 68 0.93 7.82 -0.26
C SER A 68 -0.60 7.89 -0.10
N PRO A 69 -1.37 7.04 -0.82
CA PRO A 69 -2.83 7.00 -0.73
C PRO A 69 -3.34 6.47 0.63
N CYS A 70 -2.46 6.24 1.59
CA CYS A 70 -2.74 5.68 2.89
C CYS A 70 -2.28 6.62 4.01
N ALA A 71 -3.21 7.00 4.90
CA ALA A 71 -2.91 7.85 6.05
C ALA A 71 -1.90 7.23 7.03
N PHE A 72 -1.78 5.90 7.07
CA PHE A 72 -0.82 5.21 7.95
C PHE A 72 0.64 5.45 7.52
N GLY A 73 0.89 5.78 6.25
CA GLY A 73 2.18 6.29 5.77
C GLY A 73 3.36 5.31 5.73
N THR A 74 3.29 4.17 6.41
CA THR A 74 4.41 3.19 6.48
C THR A 74 4.20 1.97 5.60
N PHE A 75 2.95 1.62 5.32
CA PHE A 75 2.58 0.47 4.51
C PHE A 75 1.21 0.67 3.84
N CYS A 76 1.05 0.19 2.61
CA CYS A 76 -0.24 0.12 1.94
C CYS A 76 -0.24 -0.94 0.83
N ILE A 77 -1.31 -1.70 0.71
CA ILE A 77 -1.57 -2.57 -0.46
C ILE A 77 -2.74 -1.98 -1.23
N VAL A 78 -2.56 -1.76 -2.53
CA VAL A 78 -3.57 -1.22 -3.44
C VAL A 78 -3.74 -2.16 -4.63
N TYR A 79 -4.99 -2.46 -4.99
CA TYR A 79 -5.32 -3.22 -6.20
C TYR A 79 -6.40 -2.49 -6.99
N ASN A 80 -6.10 -2.18 -8.26
CA ASN A 80 -7.01 -1.50 -9.18
C ASN A 80 -7.70 -0.26 -8.56
N GLY A 81 -6.89 0.64 -7.99
CA GLY A 81 -7.36 1.88 -7.36
C GLY A 81 -8.05 1.70 -6.00
N LYS A 82 -8.12 0.48 -5.46
CA LYS A 82 -8.76 0.19 -4.17
C LYS A 82 -7.73 -0.27 -3.14
N ILE A 83 -7.79 0.33 -1.95
CA ILE A 83 -6.93 -0.07 -0.83
C ILE A 83 -7.40 -1.43 -0.31
N LEU A 84 -6.50 -2.40 -0.28
CA LEU A 84 -6.73 -3.72 0.30
C LEU A 84 -6.33 -3.77 1.77
N SER A 85 -5.27 -3.04 2.15
CA SER A 85 -4.81 -2.93 3.53
C SER A 85 -3.99 -1.67 3.78
N HIS A 86 -4.12 -1.12 4.98
CA HIS A 86 -3.31 -0.01 5.49
C HIS A 86 -2.13 -0.48 6.37
N HIS A 87 -2.04 -1.77 6.68
CA HIS A 87 -1.00 -2.36 7.52
C HIS A 87 -0.54 -3.71 6.92
N PRO A 88 0.65 -4.22 7.29
CA PRO A 88 1.09 -5.54 6.86
C PRO A 88 0.08 -6.62 7.26
N ILE A 89 -0.30 -7.46 6.32
CA ILE A 89 -1.22 -8.59 6.54
C ILE A 89 -0.53 -9.90 6.18
N SER A 90 -0.96 -11.01 6.79
CA SER A 90 -0.42 -12.33 6.44
C SER A 90 -0.71 -12.69 4.98
N ASN A 91 0.17 -13.51 4.39
CA ASN A 91 0.01 -13.99 3.02
C ASN A 91 -1.34 -14.70 2.79
N THR A 92 -1.78 -15.53 3.75
CA THR A 92 -3.09 -16.19 3.70
C THR A 92 -4.24 -15.19 3.63
N ARG A 93 -4.20 -14.14 4.46
CA ARG A 93 -5.22 -13.08 4.44
C ARG A 93 -5.21 -12.34 3.11
N PHE A 94 -4.03 -12.02 2.58
CA PHE A 94 -3.87 -11.39 1.28
C PHE A 94 -4.50 -12.23 0.16
N ILE A 95 -4.17 -13.52 0.07
CA ILE A 95 -4.72 -14.44 -0.94
C ILE A 95 -6.25 -14.49 -0.86
N ASN A 96 -6.82 -14.57 0.34
CA ASN A 96 -8.26 -14.60 0.52
C ASN A 96 -8.96 -13.32 0.06
N ILE A 97 -8.31 -12.16 0.25
CA ILE A 97 -8.80 -10.88 -0.28
C ILE A 97 -8.75 -10.89 -1.81
N MET A 98 -7.61 -11.28 -2.40
CA MET A 98 -7.44 -11.31 -3.87
C MET A 98 -8.42 -12.25 -4.57
N LYS A 99 -8.68 -13.44 -4.01
CA LYS A 99 -9.68 -14.38 -4.53
C LYS A 99 -11.09 -13.76 -4.63
N LYS A 100 -11.43 -12.85 -3.72
CA LYS A 100 -12.71 -12.13 -3.74
C LYS A 100 -12.74 -10.95 -4.71
N LYS A 101 -11.57 -10.46 -5.16
CA LYS A 101 -11.44 -9.29 -6.04
C LYS A 101 -11.24 -9.66 -7.51
N ILE A 102 -10.72 -10.85 -7.79
CA ILE A 102 -10.47 -11.38 -9.15
C ILE A 102 -11.67 -12.20 -9.66
N LYS A 103 -12.55 -12.68 -8.75
CA LYS A 103 -13.89 -13.15 -9.14
C LYS A 103 -14.70 -12.00 -9.71
#